data_AF-A0ABD6MZ77-F1
#
_entry.id   AF-A0ABD6MZ77-F1
#
_cell.length_a   1.000
_cell.length_b   1.000
_cell.length_c   1.000
_cell.angle_alpha   90.00
_cell.angle_beta   90.00
_cell.angle_gamma   90.00
#
_symmetry.space_group_name_H-M   'P 1'
#
loop_
_entity.id
_entity.type
_entity.pdbx_description
1 polymer ?
#
loop_
_entity_poly.entity_id
_entity_poly.type
_entity_poly.pdbx_seq_one_letter_code
_entity_poly.pdbx_strand_id
1 'polypeptide(L)'
;MISTLQFKTLGVTFDIKQMSAVDALKLQESALKRKEASYHHIQDGDDLSALVALLDENEDDDALTQDPFLKLVRLNGETPDYNSLFAGRYEELAKLLAAVIDANYGFLYETRMFLGPDEQDAPQEEVTPAAYQRAQLEFSQPQMIYSVIMSDKHLATLYELQTCYNLEDLYQLYECVAFERHTTNIFQKQAEQRAKQER
;
A
#
# COMPACT_ATOMS: atom_id res chain seq x y z
N MET A 1 13.36 -13.39 -7.76
CA MET A 1 13.34 -14.74 -7.15
C MET A 1 12.02 -14.88 -6.42
N ILE A 2 11.29 -15.97 -6.62
CA ILE A 2 10.07 -16.26 -5.85
C ILE A 2 10.54 -16.86 -4.53
N SER A 3 10.26 -16.19 -3.41
CA SER A 3 10.59 -16.71 -2.08
C SER A 3 9.55 -17.74 -1.64
N THR A 4 9.98 -18.71 -0.83
CA THR A 4 9.10 -19.69 -0.19
C THR A 4 9.18 -19.50 1.32
N LEU A 5 8.04 -19.26 1.95
CA LEU A 5 7.91 -19.08 3.39
C LEU A 5 7.43 -20.38 4.03
N GLN A 6 8.01 -20.76 5.16
CA GLN A 6 7.60 -21.96 5.88
C GLN A 6 6.62 -21.61 6.99
N PHE A 7 5.45 -22.24 6.97
CA PHE A 7 4.43 -22.10 8.00
C PHE A 7 4.18 -23.44 8.68
N LYS A 8 4.19 -23.47 10.01
CA LYS A 8 4.01 -24.69 10.78
C LYS A 8 2.64 -24.68 11.46
N THR A 9 1.79 -25.63 11.09
CA THR A 9 0.50 -25.88 11.74
C THR A 9 0.26 -27.39 11.78
N LEU A 10 -0.58 -27.90 12.70
CA LEU A 10 -0.85 -29.34 12.83
C LEU A 10 0.38 -30.24 13.09
N GLY A 11 1.51 -29.66 13.49
CA GLY A 11 2.78 -30.37 13.60
C GLY A 11 3.47 -30.65 12.25
N VAL A 12 2.92 -30.13 11.16
CA VAL A 12 3.41 -30.29 9.78
C VAL A 12 3.91 -28.93 9.26
N THR A 13 4.90 -28.95 8.35
CA THR A 13 5.45 -27.73 7.74
C THR A 13 4.90 -27.57 6.33
N PHE A 14 4.28 -26.43 6.08
CA PHE A 14 3.73 -26.02 4.80
C PHE A 14 4.65 -24.99 4.15
N ASP A 15 4.95 -25.18 2.87
CA ASP A 15 5.71 -24.23 2.07
C ASP A 15 4.75 -23.31 1.31
N ILE A 16 4.74 -22.03 1.66
CA ILE A 16 3.94 -20.99 1.02
C ILE A 16 4.79 -20.35 -0.08
N LYS A 17 4.38 -20.51 -1.33
CA LYS A 17 5.06 -19.89 -2.47
C LYS A 17 4.56 -18.46 -2.66
N GLN A 18 5.48 -17.50 -2.77
CA GLN A 18 5.12 -16.14 -3.14
C GLN A 18 4.59 -16.07 -4.59
N MET A 19 3.59 -15.23 -4.80
CA MET A 19 2.98 -15.00 -6.11
C MET A 19 3.90 -14.21 -7.03
N SER A 20 3.68 -14.36 -8.34
CA SER A 20 4.21 -13.41 -9.31
C SER A 20 3.44 -12.08 -9.20
N ALA A 21 4.08 -10.96 -9.54
CA ALA A 21 3.42 -9.65 -9.47
C ALA A 21 2.13 -9.57 -10.30
N VAL A 22 2.08 -10.27 -11.44
CA VAL A 22 0.91 -10.30 -12.33
C VAL A 22 -0.25 -11.07 -11.71
N ASP A 23 0.04 -12.19 -11.06
CA ASP A 23 -0.99 -12.99 -10.41
C ASP A 23 -1.48 -12.34 -9.12
N ALA A 24 -0.58 -11.64 -8.41
CA ALA A 24 -0.92 -10.87 -7.22
C ALA A 24 -1.90 -9.73 -7.54
N LEU A 25 -1.70 -9.00 -8.64
CA LEU A 25 -2.62 -7.94 -9.06
C LEU A 25 -4.04 -8.46 -9.36
N LYS A 26 -4.17 -9.67 -9.91
CA LYS A 26 -5.47 -10.26 -10.24
C LYS A 26 -6.27 -10.67 -9.00
N LEU A 27 -5.59 -11.08 -7.94
CA LEU A 27 -6.20 -11.57 -6.70
C LEU A 27 -6.20 -10.52 -5.57
N GLN A 28 -5.75 -9.30 -5.86
CA GLN A 28 -5.65 -8.23 -4.87
C GLN A 28 -7.02 -7.86 -4.30
N GLU A 29 -8.05 -7.74 -5.15
CA GLU A 29 -9.40 -7.35 -4.71
C GLU A 29 -10.03 -8.40 -3.78
N SER A 30 -9.87 -9.69 -4.10
CA SER A 30 -10.39 -10.78 -3.26
C SER A 30 -9.61 -10.91 -1.95
N ALA A 31 -8.29 -10.71 -1.98
CA ALA A 31 -7.47 -10.68 -0.76
C ALA A 31 -7.89 -9.52 0.16
N LEU A 32 -8.18 -8.34 -0.41
CA LEU A 32 -8.62 -7.16 0.34
C LEU A 32 -9.96 -7.41 1.03
N LYS A 33 -10.97 -7.88 0.31
CA LYS A 33 -12.31 -8.13 0.85
C LYS A 33 -12.29 -9.13 2.01
N ARG A 34 -11.57 -10.24 1.85
CA ARG A 34 -11.46 -11.28 2.90
C ARG A 34 -10.76 -10.75 4.14
N LYS A 35 -9.74 -9.90 3.98
CA LYS A 35 -9.03 -9.32 5.11
C LYS A 35 -9.84 -8.22 5.81
N GLU A 36 -10.57 -7.40 5.07
CA GLU A 36 -11.49 -6.39 5.62
C GLU A 36 -12.61 -7.04 6.44
N ALA A 37 -13.21 -8.11 5.92
CA ALA A 37 -14.20 -8.89 6.67
C ALA A 37 -13.60 -9.48 7.96
N SER A 38 -12.38 -10.01 7.90
CA SER A 38 -11.66 -10.47 9.08
C SER A 38 -11.43 -9.35 10.11
N TYR A 39 -11.04 -8.14 9.66
CA TYR A 39 -10.83 -7.00 10.55
C TYR A 39 -12.09 -6.52 11.26
N HIS A 40 -13.23 -6.49 10.59
CA HIS A 40 -14.50 -6.11 11.22
C HIS A 40 -14.84 -7.04 12.39
N HIS A 41 -14.67 -8.34 12.22
CA HIS A 41 -14.91 -9.30 13.31
C HIS A 41 -13.85 -9.25 14.42
N ILE A 42 -12.60 -8.88 14.11
CA ILE A 42 -11.56 -8.62 15.13
C ILE A 42 -11.95 -7.40 15.98
N GLN A 43 -12.49 -6.34 15.37
CA GLN A 43 -12.97 -5.15 16.09
C GLN A 43 -14.14 -5.48 17.02
N ASP A 44 -15.02 -6.40 16.60
CA ASP A 44 -16.14 -6.90 17.40
C ASP A 44 -15.72 -7.88 18.52
N GLY A 45 -14.44 -8.29 18.54
CA GLY A 45 -13.88 -9.22 19.53
C GLY A 45 -14.25 -10.69 19.30
N ASP A 46 -14.68 -11.04 18.09
CA ASP A 46 -15.01 -12.41 17.69
C ASP A 46 -13.93 -13.00 16.77
N ASP A 47 -12.89 -13.55 17.39
CA ASP A 47 -11.74 -14.15 16.70
C ASP A 47 -12.12 -15.33 15.80
N LEU A 48 -13.20 -16.06 16.12
CA LEU A 48 -13.63 -17.21 15.33
C LEU A 48 -14.33 -16.75 14.06
N SER A 49 -15.24 -15.77 14.17
CA SER A 49 -15.89 -15.17 13.01
C SER A 49 -14.88 -14.45 12.11
N ALA A 50 -13.84 -13.83 12.69
CA ALA A 50 -12.75 -13.23 11.92
C ALA A 50 -11.95 -14.24 11.10
N LEU A 51 -11.74 -15.43 11.64
CA LEU A 51 -11.05 -16.51 10.94
C LEU A 51 -11.94 -17.17 9.89
N VAL A 52 -13.23 -17.33 10.18
CA VAL A 52 -14.20 -17.89 9.23
C VAL A 52 -14.44 -16.94 8.05
N ALA A 53 -14.46 -15.62 8.27
CA ALA A 53 -14.61 -14.63 7.20
C ALA A 53 -13.46 -14.61 6.17
N LEU A 54 -12.31 -15.23 6.49
CA LEU A 54 -11.23 -15.42 5.53
C LEU A 54 -11.54 -16.54 4.52
N LEU A 55 -12.41 -17.48 4.90
CA LEU A 55 -12.90 -18.54 4.03
C LEU A 55 -14.00 -17.94 3.14
N ASP A 56 -13.89 -18.17 1.83
CA ASP A 56 -14.91 -17.72 0.89
C ASP A 56 -16.21 -18.50 1.15
N GLU A 57 -17.35 -17.81 1.19
CA GLU A 57 -18.68 -18.42 1.45
C GLU A 57 -19.22 -19.25 0.26
N ASN A 58 -18.39 -19.57 -0.74
CA ASN A 58 -18.85 -20.35 -1.89
C ASN A 58 -19.17 -21.79 -1.44
N GLU A 59 -20.47 -22.10 -1.45
CA GLU A 59 -21.15 -23.30 -0.89
C GLU A 59 -20.79 -24.66 -1.55
N ASP A 60 -19.70 -24.76 -2.31
CA ASP A 60 -19.30 -26.02 -2.94
C ASP A 60 -18.24 -26.75 -2.09
N ASP A 61 -18.48 -28.01 -1.73
CA ASP A 61 -17.55 -28.83 -0.92
C ASP A 61 -16.14 -29.02 -1.56
N ASP A 62 -15.99 -28.74 -2.86
CA ASP A 62 -14.71 -28.71 -3.58
C ASP A 62 -14.06 -27.31 -3.65
N ALA A 63 -14.64 -26.29 -3.01
CA ALA A 63 -14.20 -24.89 -3.11
C ALA A 63 -12.80 -24.63 -2.51
N LEU A 64 -12.42 -25.37 -1.46
CA LEU A 64 -11.16 -25.15 -0.75
C LEU A 64 -9.92 -25.56 -1.56
N THR A 65 -10.00 -26.65 -2.32
CA THR A 65 -8.91 -27.07 -3.23
C THR A 65 -8.84 -26.21 -4.48
N GLN A 66 -9.94 -25.54 -4.83
CA GLN A 66 -9.99 -24.62 -5.96
C GLN A 66 -9.59 -23.19 -5.60
N ASP A 67 -9.54 -22.86 -4.31
CA ASP A 67 -9.16 -21.53 -3.83
C ASP A 67 -7.79 -21.10 -4.39
N PRO A 68 -7.72 -19.92 -5.03
CA PRO A 68 -6.50 -19.47 -5.69
C PRO A 68 -5.35 -19.17 -4.71
N PHE A 69 -5.64 -18.89 -3.44
CA PHE A 69 -4.62 -18.69 -2.40
C PHE A 69 -4.09 -20.03 -1.89
N LEU A 70 -4.94 -21.02 -1.66
CA LEU A 70 -4.51 -22.35 -1.19
C LEU A 70 -3.70 -23.13 -2.24
N LYS A 71 -3.83 -22.81 -3.54
CA LYS A 71 -2.95 -23.36 -4.60
C LYS A 71 -1.47 -22.99 -4.46
N LEU A 72 -1.17 -21.95 -3.67
CA LEU A 72 0.19 -21.47 -3.40
C LEU A 72 0.89 -22.25 -2.29
N VAL A 73 0.13 -23.03 -1.52
CA VAL A 73 0.67 -23.83 -0.43
C VAL A 73 1.05 -25.21 -0.96
N ARG A 74 2.22 -25.68 -0.54
CA ARG A 74 2.73 -27.01 -0.84
C ARG A 74 3.04 -27.75 0.45
N LEU A 75 2.68 -29.02 0.47
CA LEU A 75 3.10 -29.97 1.48
C LEU A 75 3.95 -31.03 0.78
N ASN A 76 5.22 -31.15 1.16
CA ASN A 76 6.17 -32.07 0.51
C ASN A 76 6.25 -31.92 -1.04
N GLY A 77 6.00 -30.72 -1.56
CA GLY A 77 6.02 -30.43 -3.01
C GLY A 77 4.67 -30.60 -3.73
N GLU A 78 3.64 -31.13 -3.08
CA GLU A 78 2.32 -31.36 -3.67
C GLU A 78 1.26 -30.42 -3.09
N THR A 79 0.14 -30.22 -3.80
CA THR A 79 -1.02 -29.52 -3.24
C THR A 79 -1.68 -30.41 -2.20
N PRO A 80 -1.79 -29.98 -0.93
CA PRO A 80 -2.43 -30.76 0.11
C PRO A 80 -3.93 -30.95 -0.17
N ASP A 81 -4.48 -32.08 0.25
CA ASP A 81 -5.93 -32.26 0.34
C ASP A 81 -6.46 -31.61 1.62
N TYR A 82 -6.93 -30.38 1.49
CA TYR A 82 -7.38 -29.56 2.63
C TYR A 82 -8.62 -30.14 3.33
N ASN A 83 -9.51 -30.78 2.57
CA ASN A 83 -10.76 -31.34 3.12
C ASN A 83 -10.45 -32.48 4.09
N SER A 84 -9.50 -33.35 3.73
CA SER A 84 -9.07 -34.46 4.60
C SER A 84 -8.14 -34.02 5.73
N LEU A 85 -7.23 -33.07 5.47
CA LEU A 85 -6.22 -32.64 6.45
C LEU A 85 -6.79 -31.76 7.56
N PHE A 86 -7.78 -30.92 7.24
CA PHE A 86 -8.36 -29.94 8.17
C PHE A 86 -9.80 -30.27 8.56
N ALA A 87 -10.26 -31.52 8.34
CA ALA A 87 -11.61 -31.96 8.68
C ALA A 87 -11.95 -31.63 10.16
N GLY A 88 -12.88 -30.69 10.36
CA GLY A 88 -13.30 -30.21 11.69
C GLY A 88 -12.31 -29.26 12.41
N ARG A 89 -11.24 -28.81 11.72
CA ARG A 89 -10.21 -27.88 12.25
C ARG A 89 -10.08 -26.63 11.37
N TYR A 90 -11.22 -26.01 11.08
CA TYR A 90 -11.31 -24.82 10.22
C TYR A 90 -10.51 -23.62 10.75
N GLU A 91 -10.30 -23.53 12.06
CA GLU A 91 -9.44 -22.51 12.67
C GLU A 91 -7.98 -22.58 12.18
N GLU A 92 -7.44 -23.80 12.04
CA GLU A 92 -6.06 -23.98 11.59
C GLU A 92 -5.92 -23.74 10.09
N LEU A 93 -6.98 -24.04 9.33
CA LEU A 93 -7.08 -23.73 7.91
C LEU A 93 -7.14 -22.22 7.69
N ALA A 94 -7.97 -21.51 8.46
CA ALA A 94 -8.07 -20.06 8.43
C ALA A 94 -6.73 -19.39 8.80
N LYS A 95 -6.02 -19.90 9.81
CA LYS A 95 -4.67 -19.42 10.16
C LYS A 95 -3.66 -19.64 9.03
N LEU A 96 -3.72 -20.79 8.36
CA LEU A 96 -2.89 -21.04 7.17
C LEU A 96 -3.22 -20.05 6.06
N LEU A 97 -4.50 -19.79 5.80
CA LEU A 97 -4.94 -18.85 4.77
C LEU A 97 -4.55 -17.40 5.10
N ALA A 98 -4.66 -16.99 6.36
CA ALA A 98 -4.16 -15.71 6.85
C ALA A 98 -2.65 -15.55 6.58
N ALA A 99 -1.86 -16.59 6.89
CA ALA A 99 -0.43 -16.59 6.62
C ALA A 99 -0.09 -16.50 5.12
N VAL A 100 -0.90 -17.12 4.25
CA VAL A 100 -0.75 -17.00 2.79
C VAL A 100 -1.05 -15.59 2.31
N ILE A 101 -2.11 -14.96 2.83
CA ILE A 101 -2.47 -13.58 2.50
C ILE A 101 -1.39 -12.63 2.99
N ASP A 102 -0.91 -12.78 4.22
CA ASP A 102 0.15 -11.91 4.77
C ASP A 102 1.49 -12.10 4.04
N ALA A 103 1.85 -13.32 3.65
CA ALA A 103 3.05 -13.59 2.86
C ALA A 103 3.07 -12.89 1.49
N ASN A 104 1.90 -12.65 0.91
CA ASN A 104 1.76 -12.10 -0.45
C ASN A 104 1.27 -10.65 -0.48
N TYR A 105 0.57 -10.20 0.56
CA TYR A 105 -0.08 -8.89 0.61
C TYR A 105 0.14 -8.17 1.95
N GLY A 106 0.84 -8.76 2.92
CA GLY A 106 1.08 -8.16 4.24
C GLY A 106 1.66 -6.75 4.15
N PHE A 107 2.54 -6.49 3.18
CA PHE A 107 3.11 -5.17 2.92
C PHE A 107 2.08 -4.09 2.56
N LEU A 108 0.93 -4.46 1.97
CA LEU A 108 -0.17 -3.54 1.68
C LEU A 108 -0.86 -3.05 2.95
N TYR A 109 -0.76 -3.83 4.04
CA TYR A 109 -1.46 -3.56 5.29
C TYR A 109 -0.53 -3.07 6.41
N GLU A 110 0.76 -3.42 6.39
CA GLU A 110 1.78 -2.82 7.27
C GLU A 110 1.93 -1.32 7.02
N THR A 111 1.74 -0.91 5.76
CA THR A 111 1.65 0.49 5.41
C THR A 111 0.22 0.93 5.70
N ARG A 112 0.01 1.76 6.73
CA ARG A 112 -1.24 2.50 7.06
C ARG A 112 -1.76 3.40 5.92
N MET A 113 -1.40 3.14 4.66
CA MET A 113 -1.86 3.84 3.46
C MET A 113 -3.23 3.33 2.98
N PHE A 114 -3.66 2.13 3.34
CA PHE A 114 -4.88 1.52 2.78
C PHE A 114 -6.04 1.37 3.78
N LEU A 115 -5.75 1.00 5.02
CA LEU A 115 -6.71 1.07 6.12
C LEU A 115 -6.56 2.45 6.74
N GLY A 116 -7.48 3.35 6.42
CA GLY A 116 -7.60 4.64 7.10
C GLY A 116 -7.68 4.45 8.62
N PRO A 117 -7.33 5.46 9.43
CA PRO A 117 -7.49 5.38 10.87
C PRO A 117 -8.97 5.11 11.19
N ASP A 118 -9.21 4.18 12.13
CA ASP A 118 -10.52 3.69 12.56
C ASP A 118 -11.59 4.81 12.54
N GLU A 119 -12.64 4.63 11.73
CA GLU A 119 -13.83 5.48 11.74
C GLU A 119 -14.61 5.24 13.04
N GLN A 120 -14.14 5.86 14.13
CA GLN A 120 -15.03 6.26 15.21
C GLN A 120 -15.81 7.49 14.75
N ASP A 121 -17.10 7.27 14.48
CA ASP A 121 -18.20 8.23 14.58
C ASP A 121 -17.86 9.71 14.32
N ALA A 122 -17.89 10.16 13.06
CA ALA A 122 -18.19 11.56 12.76
C ALA A 122 -18.77 11.74 11.34
N PRO A 123 -19.77 12.62 11.16
CA PRO A 123 -20.41 12.86 9.88
C PRO A 123 -19.43 13.49 8.87
N GLN A 124 -19.58 13.05 7.64
CA GLN A 124 -18.92 13.48 6.41
C GLN A 124 -18.65 15.00 6.32
N GLU A 125 -17.45 15.42 6.70
CA GLU A 125 -16.72 16.44 5.96
C GLU A 125 -15.53 15.73 5.34
N GLU A 126 -15.44 15.71 4.00
CA GLU A 126 -14.27 15.22 3.28
C GLU A 126 -13.08 16.12 3.65
N VAL A 127 -12.43 15.83 4.78
CA VAL A 127 -11.16 16.45 5.15
C VAL A 127 -10.11 15.83 4.23
N THR A 128 -10.01 16.41 3.04
CA THR A 128 -8.89 16.19 2.14
C THR A 128 -7.61 16.21 2.97
N PRO A 129 -6.75 15.17 2.93
CA PRO A 129 -5.58 15.06 3.79
C PRO A 129 -4.77 16.35 3.71
N ALA A 130 -4.24 16.86 4.83
CA ALA A 130 -3.44 18.10 4.81
C ALA A 130 -2.26 18.01 3.83
N ALA A 131 -1.75 16.80 3.54
CA ALA A 131 -0.77 16.54 2.49
C ALA A 131 -1.36 16.67 1.08
N TYR A 132 -2.61 16.23 0.86
CA TYR A 132 -3.34 16.38 -0.41
C TYR A 132 -3.77 17.83 -0.64
N GLN A 133 -4.21 18.55 0.41
CA GLN A 133 -4.44 20.00 0.36
C GLN A 133 -3.15 20.76 0.07
N ARG A 134 -2.02 20.39 0.71
CA ARG A 134 -0.70 20.94 0.41
C ARG A 134 -0.23 20.62 -1.01
N ALA A 135 -0.43 19.39 -1.49
CA ALA A 135 -0.11 18.99 -2.85
C ALA A 135 -0.99 19.72 -3.89
N GLN A 136 -2.29 19.85 -3.65
CA GLN A 136 -3.19 20.64 -4.51
C GLN A 136 -2.80 22.13 -4.53
N LEU A 137 -2.30 22.66 -3.40
CA LEU A 137 -1.75 24.02 -3.34
C LEU A 137 -0.41 24.15 -4.08
N GLU A 138 0.48 23.14 -3.95
CA GLU A 138 1.76 23.06 -4.66
C GLU A 138 1.60 22.91 -6.19
N PHE A 139 0.52 22.27 -6.64
CA PHE A 139 0.21 22.02 -8.06
C PHE A 139 -0.86 22.96 -8.65
N SER A 140 -1.15 24.09 -8.00
CA SER A 140 -2.02 25.10 -8.61
C SER A 140 -1.21 25.96 -9.59
N GLN A 141 -1.72 26.19 -10.81
CA GLN A 141 -1.10 27.11 -11.79
C GLN A 141 -0.71 28.49 -11.19
N PRO A 142 -1.50 29.09 -10.28
CA PRO A 142 -1.11 30.31 -9.58
C PRO A 142 0.17 30.16 -8.73
N GLN A 143 0.38 29.00 -8.10
CA GLN A 143 1.56 28.75 -7.27
C GLN A 143 2.83 28.62 -8.12
N MET A 144 2.73 27.98 -9.30
CA MET A 144 3.85 27.92 -10.25
C MET A 144 4.23 29.32 -10.71
N ILE A 145 3.24 30.13 -11.14
CA ILE A 145 3.45 31.53 -11.53
C ILE A 145 4.13 32.32 -10.40
N TYR A 146 3.62 32.19 -9.18
CA TYR A 146 4.20 32.86 -8.02
C TYR A 146 5.65 32.44 -7.76
N SER A 147 5.94 31.15 -7.84
CA SER A 147 7.29 30.64 -7.61
C SER A 147 8.31 31.07 -8.67
N VAL A 148 7.87 31.23 -9.93
CA VAL A 148 8.70 31.74 -11.03
C VAL A 148 8.97 33.24 -10.84
N ILE A 149 7.95 34.02 -10.50
CA ILE A 149 8.10 35.47 -10.24
C ILE A 149 8.98 35.75 -9.02
N MET A 150 8.80 34.98 -7.95
CA MET A 150 9.56 35.11 -6.70
C MET A 150 10.90 34.37 -6.72
N SER A 151 11.35 33.92 -7.89
CA SER A 151 12.69 33.37 -8.03
C SER A 151 13.75 34.48 -7.91
N ASP A 152 14.84 34.19 -7.20
CA ASP A 152 15.94 35.15 -6.99
C ASP A 152 16.68 35.53 -8.29
N LYS A 153 16.42 34.80 -9.37
CA LYS A 153 17.05 34.99 -10.69
C LYS A 153 16.24 35.85 -11.65
N HIS A 154 15.06 36.34 -11.24
CA HIS A 154 14.18 37.16 -12.09
C HIS A 154 13.90 36.52 -13.45
N LEU A 155 13.55 35.22 -13.44
CA LEU A 155 13.40 34.42 -14.67
C LEU A 155 12.30 34.93 -15.60
N ALA A 156 11.24 35.51 -15.04
CA ALA A 156 10.19 36.16 -15.81
C ALA A 156 9.51 37.24 -14.98
N THR A 157 9.10 38.31 -15.64
CA THR A 157 8.22 39.31 -15.07
C THR A 157 6.75 38.93 -15.25
N LEU A 158 5.88 39.48 -14.40
CA LEU A 158 4.43 39.24 -14.50
C LEU A 158 3.86 39.64 -15.87
N TYR A 159 4.45 40.64 -16.52
CA TYR A 159 4.07 41.09 -17.86
C TYR A 159 4.43 40.06 -18.94
N GLU A 160 5.64 39.50 -18.90
CA GLU A 160 6.08 38.50 -19.89
C GLU A 160 5.29 37.19 -19.75
N LEU A 161 4.94 36.79 -18.53
CA LEU A 161 4.10 35.62 -18.27
C LEU A 161 2.68 35.76 -18.83
N GLN A 162 2.16 36.98 -18.94
CA GLN A 162 0.82 37.24 -19.46
C GLN A 162 0.76 37.36 -20.99
N THR A 163 1.89 37.67 -21.64
CA THR A 163 1.89 38.11 -23.04
C THR A 163 2.82 37.33 -23.96
N CYS A 164 3.90 36.77 -23.42
CA CYS A 164 4.96 36.15 -24.21
C CYS A 164 5.08 34.64 -23.98
N TYR A 165 4.84 34.16 -22.77
CA TYR A 165 5.06 32.76 -22.41
C TYR A 165 3.80 31.90 -22.56
N ASN A 166 3.98 30.73 -23.14
CA ASN A 166 2.96 29.69 -23.16
C ASN A 166 3.00 28.85 -21.88
N LEU A 167 1.98 28.04 -21.67
CA LEU A 167 1.87 27.17 -20.51
C LEU A 167 3.01 26.14 -20.42
N GLU A 168 3.54 25.71 -21.56
CA GLU A 168 4.71 24.81 -21.63
C GLU A 168 6.00 25.51 -21.18
N ASP A 169 6.21 26.77 -21.59
CA ASP A 169 7.36 27.57 -21.15
C ASP A 169 7.32 27.82 -19.64
N LEU A 170 6.12 28.02 -19.09
CA LEU A 170 5.91 28.17 -17.65
C LEU A 170 6.35 26.92 -16.86
N TYR A 171 6.07 25.71 -17.36
CA TYR A 171 6.53 24.49 -16.71
C TYR A 171 8.06 24.36 -16.76
N GLN A 172 8.69 24.70 -17.88
CA GLN A 172 10.15 24.68 -18.00
C GLN A 172 10.82 25.67 -17.05
N LEU A 173 10.26 26.87 -16.92
CA LEU A 173 10.74 27.88 -15.96
C LEU A 173 10.55 27.39 -14.52
N TYR A 174 9.42 26.74 -14.22
CA TYR A 174 9.14 26.18 -12.90
C TYR A 174 10.12 25.05 -12.54
N GLU A 175 10.42 24.14 -13.48
CA GLU A 175 11.40 23.07 -13.27
C GLU A 175 12.79 23.62 -12.95
N CYS A 176 13.20 24.69 -13.63
CA CYS A 176 14.45 25.39 -13.31
C CYS A 176 14.48 25.90 -11.86
N VAL A 177 13.40 26.56 -11.41
CA VAL A 177 13.28 27.07 -10.03
C VAL A 177 13.26 25.93 -9.00
N ALA A 178 12.54 24.85 -9.29
CA ALA A 178 12.43 23.70 -8.41
C ALA A 178 13.78 22.98 -8.24
N PHE A 179 14.52 22.81 -9.33
CA PHE A 179 15.86 22.22 -9.33
C PHE A 179 16.83 23.04 -8.47
N GLU A 180 16.79 24.37 -8.56
CA GLU A 180 17.63 25.27 -7.78
C GLU A 180 17.32 25.23 -6.28
N ARG A 181 16.03 25.23 -5.93
CA ARG A 181 15.62 25.08 -4.52
C ARG A 181 16.08 23.74 -3.96
N HIS A 182 15.95 22.68 -4.73
CA HIS A 182 16.38 21.35 -4.31
C HIS A 182 17.90 21.27 -4.10
N THR A 183 18.70 21.79 -5.04
CA THR A 183 20.16 21.83 -4.90
C THR A 183 20.59 22.67 -3.70
N THR A 184 19.99 23.85 -3.50
CA THR A 184 20.27 24.70 -2.34
C THR A 184 19.97 24.00 -1.01
N ASN A 185 18.82 23.32 -0.92
CA ASN A 185 18.44 22.54 0.26
C ASN A 185 19.42 21.38 0.54
N ILE A 186 19.93 20.70 -0.51
CA ILE A 186 20.96 19.67 -0.34
C ILE A 186 22.24 20.27 0.22
N PHE A 187 22.71 21.39 -0.33
CA PHE A 187 23.92 22.06 0.15
C PHE A 187 23.78 22.52 1.59
N GLN A 188 22.62 23.06 1.98
CA GLN A 188 22.34 23.43 3.37
C GLN A 188 22.37 22.20 4.29
N LYS A 189 21.70 21.10 3.94
CA LYS A 189 21.72 19.85 4.72
C LYS A 189 23.13 19.28 4.86
N GLN A 190 23.93 19.30 3.79
CA GLN A 190 25.33 18.84 3.84
C GLN A 190 26.19 19.75 4.73
N ALA A 191 25.99 21.07 4.68
CA ALA A 191 26.67 22.01 5.55
C ALA A 191 26.30 21.80 7.03
N GLU A 192 25.03 21.56 7.34
CA GLU A 192 24.58 21.23 8.69
C GLU A 192 25.17 19.90 9.21
N GLN A 193 25.26 18.89 8.35
CA GLN A 193 25.87 17.61 8.71
C GLN A 193 27.36 17.74 9.01
N ARG A 194 28.10 18.53 8.22
CA ARG A 194 29.52 18.83 8.49
C ARG A 194 29.70 19.62 9.78
N ALA A 195 28.88 20.64 10.01
CA ALA A 195 28.91 21.43 11.25
C ALA A 195 28.59 20.60 12.51
N LYS A 196 27.79 19.53 12.38
CA LYS A 196 27.51 18.56 13.45
C LYS A 196 28.63 17.56 13.67
N GLN A 197 29.46 17.28 12.66
CA GLN A 197 30.61 16.39 12.76
C GLN A 197 31.87 17.11 13.30
N GLU A 198 31.95 18.43 13.13
CA GLU A 198 33.03 19.28 13.65
C GLU A 198 32.80 19.75 15.11
N ARG A 199 31.67 19.38 15.73
CA ARG A 199 31.36 19.59 17.15
C ARG A 199 31.47 18.30 17.94
#